data_AF-A0A431M3Q7-F1
#
_entry.id   AF-A0A431M3Q7-F1
#
_cell.length_a   1.000
_cell.length_b   1.000
_cell.length_c   1.000
_cell.angle_alpha   90.00
_cell.angle_beta   90.00
_cell.angle_gamma   90.00
#
_symmetry.space_group_name_H-M   'P 1'
#
loop_
_entity.id
_entity.type
_entity.pdbx_description
1 polymer ?
#
loop_
_entity_poly.entity_id
_entity_poly.type
_entity_poly.pdbx_seq_one_letter_code
_entity_poly.pdbx_strand_id
1 'polypeptide(L)'
;MKVNVTDLPSFSQPVVGNVYAIGGGYGRREGHCMVLLAVTKKQSCLLMVIDKEGEPVGVTSYGLHAIEERAPIAFVRGLDDLNLNMEPLS
;
A
#
# COMPACT_ATOMS: atom_id res chain seq x y z
N MET A 1 23.38 -4.58 2.35
CA MET A 1 22.82 -5.93 2.11
C MET A 1 22.54 -6.04 0.61
N LYS A 2 23.21 -6.94 -0.12
CA LYS A 2 22.96 -7.15 -1.56
C LYS A 2 21.75 -8.06 -1.70
N VAL A 3 20.67 -7.57 -2.29
CA VAL A 3 19.50 -8.39 -2.62
C VAL A 3 19.82 -9.13 -3.93
N ASN A 4 19.77 -10.46 -3.91
CA ASN A 4 19.90 -11.29 -5.12
C ASN A 4 18.66 -11.09 -5.99
N VAL A 5 18.86 -10.55 -7.19
CA VAL A 5 17.79 -10.17 -8.14
C VAL A 5 17.06 -11.40 -8.73
N THR A 6 17.60 -12.60 -8.54
CA THR A 6 17.02 -13.86 -9.04
C THR A 6 15.86 -14.40 -8.20
N ASP A 7 15.68 -13.90 -6.97
CA ASP A 7 14.57 -14.28 -6.08
C ASP A 7 13.49 -13.19 -6.05
N LEU A 8 13.33 -12.43 -7.14
CA LEU A 8 12.19 -11.54 -7.26
C LEU A 8 10.93 -12.40 -7.28
N PRO A 9 10.03 -12.30 -6.27
CA PRO A 9 8.77 -13.01 -6.32
C PRO A 9 8.09 -12.59 -7.63
N SER A 10 7.67 -13.57 -8.44
CA SER A 10 6.79 -13.29 -9.59
C SER A 10 5.64 -12.47 -9.03
N PHE A 11 5.47 -11.21 -9.46
CA PHE A 11 4.59 -10.28 -8.76
C PHE A 11 3.19 -10.88 -8.62
N SER A 12 2.90 -11.37 -7.42
CA SER A 12 1.79 -12.25 -7.12
C SER A 12 0.71 -11.42 -6.46
N GLN A 13 -0.09 -10.73 -7.28
CA GLN A 13 -1.23 -9.91 -6.86
C GLN A 13 -0.92 -8.79 -5.84
N PRO A 14 -1.71 -7.71 -5.81
CA PRO A 14 -1.65 -6.72 -4.74
C PRO A 14 -1.97 -7.36 -3.38
N VAL A 15 -1.07 -7.20 -2.41
CA VAL A 15 -1.24 -7.70 -1.03
C VAL A 15 -1.19 -6.56 -0.03
N VAL A 16 -1.90 -6.70 1.08
CA VAL A 16 -1.84 -5.75 2.20
C VAL A 16 -0.39 -5.57 2.65
N GLY A 17 0.00 -4.31 2.88
CA GLY A 17 1.38 -3.91 3.17
C GLY A 17 2.16 -3.45 1.94
N ASN A 18 1.74 -3.77 0.71
CA ASN A 18 2.40 -3.26 -0.49
C ASN A 18 2.40 -1.73 -0.54
N VAL A 19 3.54 -1.14 -0.88
CA VAL A 19 3.71 0.31 -1.04
C VAL A 19 3.83 0.64 -2.52
N TYR A 20 3.05 1.62 -2.99
CA TYR A 20 3.02 2.06 -4.38
C TYR A 20 3.44 3.52 -4.50
N ALA A 21 4.20 3.83 -5.56
CA ALA A 21 4.53 5.21 -5.89
C ALA A 21 3.29 6.00 -6.30
N ILE A 22 3.23 7.28 -5.93
CA ILE A 22 2.25 8.21 -6.51
C ILE A 22 2.70 8.59 -7.92
N GLY A 23 1.79 8.40 -8.89
CA GLY A 23 2.10 8.57 -10.31
C GLY A 23 2.35 10.02 -10.76
N GLY A 24 1.77 11.02 -10.08
CA GLY A 24 1.86 12.42 -10.49
C GLY A 24 1.29 13.42 -9.49
N GLY A 25 1.31 14.70 -9.86
CA GLY A 25 0.76 15.79 -9.07
C GLY A 25 1.61 16.17 -7.85
N TYR A 26 0.98 16.81 -6.87
CA TYR A 26 1.63 17.30 -5.66
C TYR A 26 2.29 16.18 -4.86
N GLY A 27 1.56 15.09 -4.57
CA GLY A 27 2.08 13.98 -3.77
C GLY A 27 3.34 13.35 -4.35
N ARG A 28 3.48 13.26 -5.68
CA ARG A 28 4.72 12.77 -6.30
C ARG A 28 5.90 13.73 -6.06
N ARG A 29 5.68 15.05 -6.14
CA ARG A 29 6.73 16.06 -5.93
C ARG A 29 7.23 16.07 -4.48
N GLU A 30 6.33 15.87 -3.54
CA GLU A 30 6.65 15.80 -2.10
C GLU A 30 7.14 14.41 -1.64
N GLY A 31 7.33 13.46 -2.57
CA GLY A 31 7.85 12.13 -2.25
C GLY A 31 6.88 11.24 -1.48
N HIS A 32 5.58 11.50 -1.55
CA HIS A 32 4.57 10.68 -0.91
C HIS A 32 4.39 9.33 -1.62
N CYS A 33 3.96 8.33 -0.87
CA CYS A 33 3.61 7.01 -1.39
C CYS A 33 2.31 6.49 -0.77
N MET A 34 1.80 5.39 -1.32
CA MET A 34 0.51 4.81 -0.92
C MET A 34 0.72 3.40 -0.39
N VAL A 35 0.29 3.14 0.85
CA VAL A 35 0.36 1.82 1.49
C VAL A 35 -1.00 1.14 1.39
N LEU A 36 -1.05 -0.07 0.83
CA LEU A 36 -2.27 -0.86 0.71
C LEU A 36 -2.68 -1.43 2.08
N LEU A 37 -3.82 -0.99 2.60
CA LEU A 37 -4.36 -1.43 3.89
C LEU A 37 -5.34 -2.61 3.76
N ALA A 38 -6.12 -2.65 2.69
CA ALA A 38 -7.10 -3.69 2.47
C ALA A 38 -7.49 -3.81 1.00
N VAL A 39 -7.80 -5.03 0.56
CA VAL A 39 -8.57 -5.30 -0.66
C VAL A 39 -9.99 -5.67 -0.23
N THR A 40 -10.96 -4.84 -0.59
CA THR A 40 -12.36 -5.01 -0.20
C THR A 40 -13.05 -6.11 -1.02
N LYS A 41 -14.19 -6.61 -0.53
CA LYS A 41 -15.06 -7.57 -1.25
C LYS A 41 -15.49 -7.07 -2.63
N LYS A 42 -15.49 -5.75 -2.87
CA LYS A 42 -15.85 -5.12 -4.14
C LYS A 42 -14.63 -4.88 -5.05
N GLN A 43 -13.51 -5.57 -4.82
CA GLN A 43 -12.29 -5.45 -5.62
C GLN A 43 -11.78 -4.00 -5.66
N SER A 44 -11.89 -3.28 -4.54
CA SER A 44 -11.30 -1.94 -4.35
C SER A 44 -10.21 -2.01 -3.30
N CYS A 45 -9.09 -1.34 -3.57
CA CYS A 45 -7.95 -1.18 -2.70
C CYS A 45 -8.14 0.07 -1.83
N LEU A 46 -8.03 -0.08 -0.51
CA LEU A 46 -7.95 1.03 0.44
C LEU A 46 -6.48 1.33 0.69
N LEU A 47 -6.06 2.58 0.50
CA LEU A 47 -4.67 2.97 0.66
C LEU A 47 -4.52 4.18 1.58
N MET A 48 -3.52 4.11 2.44
CA MET A 48 -3.05 5.25 3.23
C MET A 48 -1.95 5.97 2.46
N VAL A 49 -2.02 7.28 2.37
CA VAL A 49 -0.95 8.10 1.82
C VAL A 49 -0.01 8.47 2.97
N ILE A 50 1.27 8.17 2.80
CA ILE A 50 2.33 8.56 3.73
C ILE A 50 3.32 9.50 3.04
N ASP A 51 3.94 10.39 3.81
CA ASP A 51 5.03 11.23 3.33
C ASP A 51 6.39 10.49 3.30
N LYS A 52 7.47 11.23 3.01
CA LYS A 52 8.83 10.66 2.92
C LYS A 52 9.41 10.27 4.29
N GLU A 53 8.83 10.76 5.37
CA GLU A 53 9.16 10.39 6.75
C GLU A 53 8.35 9.18 7.23
N GLY A 54 7.29 8.81 6.50
CA GLY A 54 6.42 7.68 6.81
C GLY A 54 5.18 8.06 7.59
N GLU A 55 4.92 9.36 7.79
CA GLU A 55 3.76 9.85 8.52
C GLU A 55 2.51 9.86 7.62
N PRO A 56 1.33 9.47 8.16
CA PRO A 56 0.09 9.48 7.40
C PRO A 56 -0.36 10.89 7.09
N VAL A 57 -0.52 11.21 5.81
CA VAL A 57 -0.95 12.53 5.31
C VAL A 57 -2.28 12.50 4.57
N GLY A 58 -2.83 11.32 4.32
CA GLY A 58 -4.14 11.19 3.69
C GLY A 58 -4.55 9.76 3.41
N VAL A 59 -5.67 9.61 2.72
CA VAL A 59 -6.21 8.32 2.28
C VAL A 59 -6.68 8.41 0.83
N THR A 60 -6.66 7.29 0.12
CA THR A 60 -7.17 7.18 -1.23
C THR A 60 -7.67 5.77 -1.50
N SER A 61 -8.36 5.58 -2.63
CA SER A 61 -8.84 4.27 -3.07
C SER A 61 -8.75 4.11 -4.58
N TYR A 62 -8.45 2.90 -5.02
CA TYR A 62 -8.42 2.52 -6.43
C TYR A 62 -9.13 1.19 -6.64
N GLY A 63 -9.60 0.92 -7.85
CA GLY A 63 -9.97 -0.45 -8.23
C GLY A 63 -8.75 -1.37 -8.23
N LEU A 64 -8.94 -2.65 -7.91
CA LEU A 64 -7.86 -3.64 -7.85
C LEU A 64 -7.09 -3.71 -9.18
N HIS A 65 -7.81 -3.74 -10.31
CA HIS A 65 -7.23 -3.74 -11.65
C HIS A 65 -6.20 -2.62 -11.87
N ALA A 66 -6.45 -1.42 -11.36
CA ALA A 66 -5.55 -0.27 -11.51
C ALA A 66 -4.28 -0.37 -10.65
N ILE A 67 -4.31 -1.22 -9.62
CA ILE A 67 -3.17 -1.49 -8.73
C ILE A 67 -2.38 -2.72 -9.22
N GLU A 68 -3.05 -3.72 -9.82
CA GLU A 68 -2.42 -4.89 -10.44
C GLU A 68 -1.42 -4.52 -11.54
N GLU A 69 -1.67 -3.43 -12.26
CA GLU A 69 -0.77 -2.87 -13.28
C GLU A 69 0.46 -2.16 -12.69
N ARG A 70 0.55 -2.00 -11.36
CA ARG A 70 1.64 -1.28 -10.69
C ARG A 70 2.55 -2.25 -9.96
N ALA A 71 3.85 -2.07 -10.16
CA ALA A 71 4.85 -2.69 -9.30
C ALA A 71 4.93 -1.93 -7.97
N PRO A 72 4.72 -2.58 -6.81
CA PRO A 72 5.03 -1.98 -5.53
C PRO A 72 6.54 -1.78 -5.38
N ILE A 73 6.89 -0.74 -4.62
CA ILE A 73 8.26 -0.23 -4.45
C ILE A 73 8.83 -0.55 -3.07
N ALA A 74 7.98 -0.95 -2.12
CA ALA A 74 8.35 -1.36 -0.77
C ALA A 74 7.22 -2.18 -0.14
N PHE A 75 7.44 -2.65 1.09
CA PHE A 75 6.46 -3.43 1.85
C PHE A 75 6.50 -3.03 3.33
N VAL A 76 5.33 -2.74 3.91
CA VAL A 76 5.13 -2.48 5.34
C VAL A 76 4.68 -3.77 6.01
N ARG A 77 5.54 -4.34 6.86
CA ARG A 77 5.26 -5.57 7.61
C ARG A 77 4.26 -5.33 8.74
N GLY A 78 3.46 -6.35 9.06
CA GLY A 78 2.56 -6.35 10.21
C GLY A 78 1.19 -5.71 9.94
N LEU A 79 0.99 -5.08 8.78
CA LEU A 79 -0.35 -4.64 8.34
C LEU A 79 -1.22 -5.83 7.89
N ASP A 80 -0.60 -6.88 7.40
CA ASP A 80 -1.22 -8.16 7.04
C ASP A 80 -1.80 -8.91 8.25
N ASP A 81 -1.28 -8.63 9.45
CA ASP A 81 -1.76 -9.20 10.72
C ASP A 81 -2.86 -8.35 11.41
N LEU A 82 -3.25 -7.22 10.80
CA LEU A 82 -4.18 -6.28 11.43
C LEU A 82 -5.60 -6.84 11.48
N ASN A 83 -6.12 -7.00 12.69
CA ASN A 83 -7.50 -7.41 12.94
C ASN A 83 -8.28 -6.31 13.68
N LEU A 84 -9.42 -5.89 13.12
CA LEU A 84 -10.24 -4.82 13.68
C LEU A 84 -11.27 -5.41 14.64
N ASN A 85 -10.91 -5.47 15.92
CA ASN A 85 -11.84 -5.82 17.00
C ASN A 85 -12.51 -4.54 17.52
N MET A 86 -13.84 -4.46 17.38
CA MET A 86 -14.61 -3.32 17.88
C MET A 86 -15.10 -3.60 19.30
N GLU A 87 -14.83 -2.66 20.20
CA GLU A 87 -15.35 -2.67 21.58
C GLU A 87 -16.29 -1.49 21.78
N PRO A 88 -17.36 -1.62 22.57
CA PRO A 88 -18.21 -0.49 22.92
C PRO A 88 -17.42 0.52 23.74
N LEU A 89 -17.57 1.82 23.40
CA LEU A 89 -17.07 2.89 24.26
C LEU A 89 -17.92 2.90 25.53
N SER A 90 -17.28 2.65 26.68
CA SER A 90 -17.89 2.75 28.01
C SER A 90 -18.19 4.18 28.39
#